data_AF-A0A974DR09-F1
#
_entry.id   AF-A0A974DR09-F1
#
_cell.length_a   1.000
_cell.length_b   1.000
_cell.length_c   1.000
_cell.angle_alpha   90.00
_cell.angle_beta   90.00
_cell.angle_gamma   90.00
#
_symmetry.space_group_name_H-M   'P 1'
#
loop_
_entity.id
_entity.type
_entity.pdbx_description
1 polymer ?
#
loop_
_entity_poly.entity_id
_entity_poly.type
_entity_poly.pdbx_seq_one_letter_code
_entity_poly.pdbx_strand_id
1 'polypeptide(L)' 'MWQKQCKTCPHILTSDKIPIPDTLEEYSIHGHYKCSSSNVVYLIQCTKCISGGLYTGETGQSLRKRNTHDDSL' A
#
# COMPACT_ATOMS: atom_id res chain seq x y z
N MET A 1 17.16 -3.24 21.43
CA MET A 1 17.38 -2.46 20.19
C MET A 1 16.01 -2.02 19.67
N TRP A 2 15.64 -0.75 19.87
CA TRP A 2 14.34 -0.23 19.41
C TRP A 2 14.30 -0.28 17.88
N GLN A 3 13.52 -1.18 17.31
CA GLN A 3 13.21 -1.09 15.88
C GLN A 3 12.41 0.19 15.68
N LYS A 4 12.99 1.17 14.98
CA LYS A 4 12.24 2.32 14.46
C LYS A 4 10.99 1.74 13.76
N GLN A 5 9.80 2.05 14.28
CA GLN A 5 8.56 1.52 13.73
C GLN A 5 8.52 1.86 12.24
N CYS A 6 8.30 0.83 11.41
CA CYS A 6 8.20 1.01 9.97
C CYS A 6 7.06 1.97 9.67
N LYS A 7 7.36 3.15 9.10
CA LYS A 7 6.33 4.16 8.77
C LYS A 7 5.29 3.62 7.78
N THR A 8 5.65 2.64 6.95
CA THR A 8 4.75 2.04 5.97
C THR A 8 3.80 1.02 6.58
N CYS A 9 4.21 0.26 7.61
CA CYS A 9 3.40 -0.83 8.16
C CYS A 9 2.01 -0.41 8.65
N PRO A 10 1.85 0.73 9.36
CA PRO A 10 0.52 1.21 9.77
C PRO A 10 -0.44 1.48 8.63
N HIS A 11 0.06 1.65 7.40
CA HIS A 11 -0.74 1.94 6.21
C HIS A 11 -0.95 0.71 5.32
N ILE A 12 -0.39 -0.45 5.66
CA ILE A 12 -0.64 -1.70 4.94
C ILE A 12 -1.92 -2.31 5.47
N LEU A 13 -2.91 -2.41 4.60
CA LEU A 13 -4.15 -3.12 4.88
C LEU A 13 -3.93 -4.62 4.71
N THR A 14 -4.27 -5.40 5.74
CA THR A 14 -4.36 -6.86 5.66
C THR A 14 -5.78 -7.22 5.25
N SER A 15 -5.98 -7.40 3.96
CA SER A 15 -7.24 -7.84 3.37
C SER A 15 -6.92 -8.69 2.15
N ASP A 16 -7.76 -9.68 1.86
CA ASP A 16 -7.67 -10.46 0.62
C ASP A 16 -8.52 -9.85 -0.49
N LYS A 17 -9.16 -8.70 -0.21
CA LYS A 17 -10.08 -8.03 -1.14
C LYS A 17 -9.95 -6.52 -1.11
N ILE A 18 -10.17 -5.90 -2.26
CA ILE A 18 -10.23 -4.44 -2.44
C ILE A 18 -11.57 -4.09 -3.09
N PRO A 19 -12.41 -3.25 -2.46
CA PRO A 19 -13.61 -2.74 -3.11
C PRO A 19 -13.23 -1.75 -4.21
N ILE A 20 -13.89 -1.87 -5.37
CA ILE A 20 -13.73 -0.92 -6.46
C ILE A 20 -14.71 0.24 -6.24
N PRO A 21 -14.25 1.51 -6.17
CA PRO A 21 -15.12 2.65 -5.98
C PRO A 21 -16.18 2.72 -7.07
N ASP A 22 -17.36 3.19 -6.68
CA ASP A 22 -18.52 3.41 -7.56
C ASP A 22 -19.06 2.14 -8.27
N THR A 23 -18.62 0.95 -7.86
CA THR A 23 -19.17 -0.33 -8.32
C THR A 23 -19.50 -1.25 -7.13
N LEU A 24 -20.19 -2.36 -7.41
CA LEU A 24 -20.40 -3.45 -6.45
C LEU A 24 -19.31 -4.54 -6.54
N GLU A 25 -18.24 -4.27 -7.30
CA GLU A 25 -17.19 -5.25 -7.57
C GLU A 25 -16.08 -5.19 -6.52
N GLU A 26 -15.47 -6.36 -6.27
CA GLU A 26 -14.31 -6.51 -5.41
C GLU A 26 -13.20 -7.21 -6.19
N TYR A 27 -11.97 -6.70 -6.07
CA TYR A 27 -10.79 -7.38 -6.57
C TYR A 27 -10.19 -8.29 -5.51
N SER A 28 -9.98 -9.57 -5.82
CA SER A 28 -9.33 -10.52 -4.93
C SER A 28 -7.80 -10.40 -5.02
N ILE A 29 -7.15 -10.16 -3.88
CA ILE A 29 -5.70 -10.12 -3.76
C ILE A 29 -5.20 -11.56 -3.64
N HIS A 30 -4.26 -11.93 -4.52
CA HIS A 30 -3.62 -13.24 -4.48
C HIS A 30 -2.29 -13.18 -3.74
N GLY A 31 -2.25 -13.77 -2.54
CA GLY A 31 -1.04 -13.89 -1.74
C GLY A 31 -0.94 -12.89 -0.59
N HIS A 32 0.15 -12.97 0.16
CA HIS A 32 0.35 -12.19 1.39
C HIS A 32 1.46 -11.17 1.20
N TYR A 33 1.12 -9.90 1.25
CA TYR A 33 2.05 -8.79 1.05
C TYR A 33 2.37 -8.08 2.36
N LYS A 34 3.63 -7.66 2.51
CA LYS A 34 4.14 -6.93 3.67
C LYS A 34 4.97 -5.75 3.18
N CYS A 35 5.38 -4.86 4.09
CA CYS A 35 6.21 -3.71 3.72
C CYS A 35 7.56 -4.09 3.07
N SER A 36 8.03 -5.32 3.27
CA SER A 36 9.24 -5.86 2.66
C SER A 36 9.03 -6.45 1.26
N SER A 37 7.78 -6.59 0.80
CA SER A 37 7.47 -7.10 -0.55
C SER A 37 7.96 -6.13 -1.62
N SER A 38 8.58 -6.67 -2.65
CA SER A 38 9.14 -5.98 -3.83
C SER A 38 8.52 -6.56 -5.10
N ASN A 39 8.65 -5.88 -6.23
CA ASN A 39 8.05 -6.28 -7.51
C ASN A 39 6.52 -6.44 -7.39
N VAL A 40 5.86 -5.40 -6.91
CA VAL A 40 4.41 -5.40 -6.66
C VAL A 40 3.72 -4.25 -7.38
N VAL A 41 2.49 -4.53 -7.83
CA VAL A 41 1.49 -3.50 -8.13
C VAL A 41 0.70 -3.27 -6.84
N TYR A 42 0.49 -2.01 -6.46
CA TYR A 42 -0.19 -1.62 -5.23
C TYR A 42 -1.20 -0.51 -5.48
N LEU A 43 -2.17 -0.42 -4.56
CA LEU A 43 -3.18 0.62 -4.51
C LEU A 43 -3.02 1.44 -3.23
N ILE A 44 -3.11 2.77 -3.35
CA ILE A 44 -3.24 3.68 -2.20
C ILE A 44 -4.64 4.26 -2.23
N GLN A 45 -5.38 4.07 -1.15
CA GLN A 45 -6.68 4.67 -0.95
C GLN A 45 -6.56 5.92 -0.08
N CYS A 46 -7.10 7.04 -0.57
CA CYS A 46 -7.22 8.26 0.22
C CYS A 46 -8.43 8.17 1.15
N THR A 47 -8.20 8.06 2.46
CA THR A 47 -9.27 8.04 3.48
C THR A 47 -9.82 9.43 3.82
N LYS A 48 -9.15 10.50 3.39
CA LYS A 48 -9.57 11.89 3.60
C LYS A 48 -10.36 12.48 2.43
N CYS A 49 -10.31 11.83 1.27
CA CYS A 49 -10.96 12.30 0.06
C CYS A 49 -12.42 11.86 0.09
N ILE A 50 -13.36 12.76 -0.22
CA ILE A 50 -14.81 12.47 -0.20
C ILE A 50 -15.15 11.29 -1.11
N SER A 51 -14.51 11.20 -2.28
CA SER A 51 -14.69 10.12 -3.24
C SER A 51 -13.88 8.86 -2.94
N GLY A 52 -13.08 8.83 -1.88
CA GLY A 52 -12.23 7.67 -1.56
C GLY A 52 -11.20 7.33 -2.65
N GLY A 53 -10.67 8.35 -3.34
CA GLY A 53 -9.82 8.19 -4.52
C GLY A 53 -8.70 7.15 -4.38
N LEU A 54 -8.51 6.37 -5.45
CA LEU A 54 -7.50 5.33 -5.56
C LEU A 54 -6.35 5.78 -6.46
N TYR A 55 -5.12 5.51 -6.02
CA TYR A 55 -3.92 5.61 -6.84
C TYR A 55 -3.35 4.21 -7.07
N THR A 56 -3.15 3.83 -8.33
CA THR A 56 -2.48 2.59 -8.72
C THR A 56 -1.03 2.87 -9.06
N GLY A 57 -0.10 2.10 -8.51
CA GLY A 57 1.32 2.20 -8.83
C GLY A 57 2.02 0.85 -8.84
N GLU A 58 3.18 0.79 -9.49
CA GLU A 58 4.07 -0.36 -9.46
C GLU A 58 5.44 0.02 -8.92
N THR A 59 6.15 -0.96 -8.36
CA THR A 59 7.52 -0.76 -7.89
C THR A 59 8.32 -2.06 -7.90
N GLY A 60 9.55 -2.00 -8.40
CA GLY A 60 10.55 -3.05 -8.22
C GLY A 60 11.22 -3.01 -6.84
N GLN A 61 11.21 -1.85 -6.16
CA GLN A 61 11.69 -1.71 -4.79
C GLN A 61 10.67 -2.25 -3.78
N SER A 62 11.12 -2.50 -2.54
CA SER A 62 10.19 -2.87 -1.48
C SER A 62 9.22 -1.72 -1.16
N LEU A 63 7.98 -2.04 -0.79
CA LEU A 63 6.96 -1.04 -0.41
C LEU A 63 7.46 -0.08 0.68
N ARG A 64 8.28 -0.58 1.61
CA ARG A 64 8.95 0.24 2.62
C ARG A 64 9.82 1.30 1.96
N LYS A 65 10.76 0.90 1.09
CA LYS A 65 11.70 1.83 0.43
C LYS A 65 10.96 2.83 -0.46
N ARG A 66 9.96 2.38 -1.20
CA ARG A 66 9.16 3.24 -2.09
C ARG A 66 8.42 4.35 -1.34
N ASN A 67 7.92 4.04 -0.14
CA ASN A 67 7.07 4.95 0.65
C ASN A 67 7.85 5.73 1.71
N THR A 68 9.14 5.47 1.89
CA THR A 68 10.04 6.32 2.68
C THR A 68 10.78 7.24 1.73
N HIS A 69 10.63 8.56 1.90
CA HIS A 69 11.59 9.48 1.32
C HIS A 69 12.87 9.37 2.16
N ASP A 70 13.99 9.08 1.51
CA ASP A 70 15.30 9.17 2.15
C ASP A 70 15.58 10.68 2.29
N ASP A 71 15.37 11.24 3.48
CA ASP A 71 15.68 12.65 3.79
C ASP A 71 17.21 12.90 3.83
N SER A 72 18.02 12.00 3.26
CA SER A 72 19.47 12.12 3.15
C SER A 72 19.88 12.54 1.74
N LEU A 73 19.72 13.84 1.48
CA LEU A 73 20.64 14.66 0.68
C LEU A 73 20.93 15.93 1.48
#